data_AF-A0A495KR77-F1
#
_entry.id   AF-A0A495KR77-F1
#
_cell.length_a   1.000
_cell.length_b   1.000
_cell.length_c   1.000
_cell.angle_alpha   90.00
_cell.angle_beta   90.00
_cell.angle_gamma   90.00
#
_symmetry.space_group_name_H-M   'P 1'
#
loop_
_entity.id
_entity.type
_entity.pdbx_description
1 polymer ?
#
loop_
_entity_poly.entity_id
_entity_poly.type
_entity_poly.pdbx_seq_one_letter_code
_entity_poly.pdbx_strand_id
1 'polypeptide(L)'
;MFEKITYLKDFIIYLIPGILICYFSLNIFNLLFGETLTTVYISADRTLSFIGIIFSFLVGFLICQLQIMFYNRILREKFRKMRTINETQYSEELKDVLIKRIKKVFKINNVDKNQLLNDNLIIFSCLNYVKIHTNDESQEYINRSSYLSSFATTLIIPINLGILNLLLHFKLSAFTIILAVIISTIIVFLITRKIAINFRDEWFRSIFRQFLILSNKK
;
A
#
# COMPACT_ATOMS: atom_id res chain seq x y z
N MET A 1 8.33 -5.03 21.64
CA MET A 1 8.34 -3.62 22.10
C MET A 1 7.98 -2.65 20.97
N PHE A 2 8.50 -2.82 19.75
CA PHE A 2 8.15 -2.04 18.56
C PHE A 2 6.69 -2.18 18.08
N GLU A 3 5.98 -3.23 18.50
CA GLU A 3 4.59 -3.48 18.10
C GLU A 3 3.57 -2.57 18.80
N LYS A 4 3.91 -1.94 19.93
CA LYS A 4 2.97 -1.12 20.73
C LYS A 4 2.87 0.35 20.30
N ILE A 5 3.65 0.80 19.32
CA ILE A 5 3.64 2.20 18.86
C ILE A 5 3.23 2.22 17.39
N THR A 6 1.92 2.36 17.15
CA THR A 6 1.32 2.43 15.81
C THR A 6 2.02 3.48 14.93
N TYR A 7 2.36 4.64 15.51
CA TYR A 7 3.04 5.75 14.82
C TYR A 7 4.46 5.42 14.34
N LEU A 8 5.15 4.47 14.97
CA LEU A 8 6.50 4.09 14.58
C LEU A 8 6.50 3.24 13.30
N LYS A 9 5.44 2.46 13.09
CA LYS A 9 5.25 1.69 11.85
C LYS A 9 4.99 2.62 10.67
N ASP A 10 4.14 3.62 10.86
CA ASP A 10 3.90 4.66 9.86
C ASP A 10 5.18 5.46 9.57
N PHE A 11 5.97 5.77 10.61
CA PHE A 11 7.26 6.43 10.45
C PHE A 11 8.23 5.63 9.57
N ILE A 12 8.36 4.32 9.80
CA ILE A 12 9.24 3.43 9.02
C ILE A 12 8.79 3.32 7.56
N ILE A 13 7.47 3.27 7.31
CA ILE A 13 6.89 3.18 5.96
C ILE A 13 7.30 4.38 5.09
N TYR A 14 7.50 5.56 5.69
CA TYR A 14 7.96 6.74 4.96
C TYR A 14 9.48 6.90 4.99
N LEU A 15 10.12 6.56 6.12
CA LEU A 15 11.55 6.76 6.29
C LEU A 15 12.37 5.87 5.33
N ILE A 16 12.04 4.58 5.20
CA ILE A 16 12.83 3.66 4.36
C ILE A 16 12.80 4.09 2.88
N PRO A 17 11.62 4.29 2.25
CA PRO A 17 11.57 4.81 0.88
C PRO A 17 12.26 6.18 0.74
N GLY A 18 12.11 7.04 1.74
CA GLY A 18 12.77 8.36 1.79
C GLY A 18 14.29 8.28 1.76
N ILE A 19 14.89 7.41 2.60
CA ILE A 19 16.34 7.16 2.60
C ILE A 19 16.79 6.65 1.23
N LEU A 20 16.06 5.69 0.65
CA LEU A 20 16.40 5.13 -0.67
C LEU A 20 16.33 6.20 -1.78
N ILE A 21 15.30 7.05 -1.76
CA ILE A 21 15.16 8.15 -2.72
C ILE A 21 16.33 9.11 -2.57
N CYS A 22 16.59 9.62 -1.37
CA CYS A 22 17.70 10.53 -1.13
C CYS A 22 19.04 9.92 -1.56
N TYR A 23 19.29 8.65 -1.21
CA TYR A 23 20.51 7.94 -1.55
C TYR A 23 20.70 7.79 -3.07
N PHE A 24 19.70 7.26 -3.78
CA PHE A 24 19.81 7.08 -5.23
C PHE A 24 19.85 8.40 -5.98
N SER A 25 19.07 9.40 -5.56
CA SER A 25 19.10 10.73 -6.16
C SER A 25 20.46 11.41 -6.03
N LEU A 26 21.11 11.33 -4.86
CA LEU A 26 22.46 11.87 -4.67
C LEU A 26 23.48 11.15 -5.58
N ASN A 27 23.42 9.81 -5.65
CA ASN A 27 24.32 9.05 -6.52
C ASN A 27 24.13 9.38 -8.00
N ILE A 28 22.88 9.47 -8.47
CA ILE A 28 22.56 9.87 -9.84
C ILE A 28 23.10 11.28 -10.11
N PHE A 29 22.91 12.21 -9.19
CA PHE A 29 23.41 13.58 -9.31
C PHE A 29 24.95 13.60 -9.44
N ASN A 30 25.67 12.90 -8.56
CA ASN A 30 27.14 12.79 -8.64
C ASN A 30 27.61 12.17 -9.97
N LEU A 31 26.92 11.13 -10.46
CA LEU A 31 27.27 10.47 -11.73
C LEU A 31 27.04 11.38 -12.95
N LEU A 32 26.00 12.23 -12.92
CA LEU A 32 25.66 13.13 -14.03
C LEU A 32 26.53 14.38 -14.08
N PHE A 33 26.86 14.95 -12.91
CA PHE A 33 27.57 16.23 -12.81
C PHE A 33 29.05 16.10 -12.44
N GLY A 34 29.53 14.87 -12.17
CA GLY A 34 30.93 14.63 -11.78
C GLY A 34 31.28 15.19 -10.40
N GLU A 35 30.28 15.43 -9.56
CA GLU A 35 30.45 15.98 -8.22
C GLU A 35 30.82 14.89 -7.19
N THR A 36 31.55 15.29 -6.14
CA THR A 36 32.02 14.41 -5.05
C THR A 36 31.23 14.60 -3.76
N LEU A 37 29.95 14.99 -3.87
CA LEU A 37 29.06 15.18 -2.74
C LEU A 37 28.74 13.79 -2.15
N THR A 38 29.57 13.33 -1.22
CA THR A 38 29.49 11.97 -0.68
C THR A 38 28.68 11.94 0.62
N THR A 39 27.85 10.91 0.77
CA THR A 39 27.13 10.62 2.02
C THR A 39 28.06 10.37 3.21
N VAL A 40 29.35 10.15 2.96
CA VAL A 40 30.41 9.87 3.94
C VAL A 40 30.62 11.03 4.91
N TYR A 41 30.57 12.28 4.44
CA TYR A 41 30.70 13.44 5.33
C TYR A 41 29.46 13.64 6.20
N ILE A 42 28.28 13.31 5.68
CA ILE A 42 27.01 13.39 6.42
C ILE A 42 26.95 12.30 7.50
N SER A 43 27.42 11.09 7.20
CA SER A 43 27.41 9.97 8.16
C SER A 43 28.47 10.08 9.27
N ALA A 44 29.53 10.86 9.06
CA ALA A 44 30.57 11.11 10.06
C ALA A 44 30.11 12.07 11.18
N ASP A 45 29.16 12.96 10.90
CA ASP A 45 28.63 13.93 11.86
C ASP A 45 27.23 13.52 12.35
N ARG A 46 27.06 13.39 13.67
CA ARG A 46 25.79 12.95 14.28
C ARG A 46 24.64 13.94 14.05
N THR A 47 24.93 15.23 14.04
CA THR A 47 23.94 16.30 13.81
C THR A 47 23.50 16.28 12.35
N LEU A 48 24.44 16.20 11.41
CA LEU A 48 24.12 16.11 9.98
C LEU A 48 23.40 14.79 9.64
N SER A 49 23.78 13.69 10.28
CA SER A 49 23.08 12.41 10.16
C SER A 49 21.62 12.51 10.64
N PHE A 50 21.37 13.15 11.78
CA PHE A 50 20.02 13.35 12.30
C PHE A 50 19.18 14.25 11.39
N ILE A 51 19.75 15.36 10.90
CA ILE A 51 19.11 16.24 9.92
C ILE A 51 18.79 15.46 8.64
N GLY A 52 19.73 14.62 8.17
CA GLY A 52 19.54 13.76 7.01
C GLY A 52 18.37 12.78 7.18
N ILE A 53 18.23 12.15 8.36
CA ILE A 53 17.10 11.26 8.67
C ILE A 53 15.77 12.02 8.63
N ILE A 54 15.69 13.21 9.23
CA ILE A 54 14.48 14.04 9.19
C ILE A 54 14.15 14.44 7.75
N PHE A 55 15.15 14.87 6.98
CA PHE A 55 14.97 15.25 5.59
C PHE A 55 14.49 14.07 4.73
N SER A 56 15.11 12.90 4.89
CA SER A 56 14.67 11.66 4.23
C SER A 56 13.25 11.29 4.62
N PHE A 57 12.86 11.43 5.89
CA PHE A 57 11.46 11.22 6.29
C PHE A 57 10.50 12.18 5.59
N LEU A 58 10.82 13.48 5.50
CA LEU A 58 9.98 14.47 4.82
C LEU A 58 9.84 14.18 3.32
N VAL A 59 10.96 13.87 2.65
CA VAL A 59 10.98 13.47 1.23
C VAL A 59 10.16 12.19 1.02
N GLY A 60 10.39 11.19 1.86
CA GLY A 60 9.65 9.93 1.85
C GLY A 60 8.16 10.16 2.04
N PHE A 61 7.76 10.91 3.07
CA PHE A 61 6.37 11.24 3.34
C PHE A 61 5.70 11.89 2.12
N LEU A 62 6.29 12.95 1.56
CA LEU A 62 5.71 13.66 0.41
C LEU A 62 5.59 12.75 -0.82
N ILE A 63 6.67 12.05 -1.18
CA ILE A 63 6.70 11.23 -2.39
C ILE A 63 5.78 10.01 -2.25
N CYS A 64 5.82 9.33 -1.11
CA CYS A 64 4.94 8.18 -0.85
C CYS A 64 3.47 8.57 -0.87
N GLN A 65 3.09 9.71 -0.27
CA GLN A 65 1.69 10.18 -0.28
C GLN A 65 1.23 10.48 -1.71
N LEU A 66 2.06 11.16 -2.52
CA LEU A 66 1.76 11.40 -3.93
C LEU A 66 1.58 10.10 -4.73
N GLN A 67 2.46 9.12 -4.53
CA GLN A 67 2.36 7.81 -5.18
C GLN A 67 1.08 7.09 -4.78
N ILE A 68 0.76 7.04 -3.48
CA ILE A 68 -0.45 6.41 -2.95
C ILE A 68 -1.71 7.08 -3.53
N MET A 69 -1.75 8.41 -3.55
CA MET A 69 -2.87 9.17 -4.13
C MET A 69 -3.06 8.86 -5.61
N PHE A 70 -1.98 8.87 -6.39
CA PHE A 70 -2.02 8.57 -7.82
C PHE A 70 -2.48 7.13 -8.08
N TYR A 71 -1.94 6.16 -7.33
CA TYR A 71 -2.35 4.76 -7.43
C TYR A 71 -3.82 4.55 -7.09
N ASN A 72 -4.29 5.14 -5.99
CA ASN A 72 -5.68 5.06 -5.57
C ASN A 72 -6.61 5.69 -6.60
N ARG A 73 -6.18 6.75 -7.30
CA ARG A 73 -6.93 7.34 -8.40
C ARG A 73 -7.02 6.40 -9.60
N ILE A 74 -5.90 5.81 -10.04
CA ILE A 74 -5.89 4.87 -11.18
C ILE A 74 -6.72 3.62 -10.87
N LEU A 75 -6.60 3.08 -9.66
CA LEU A 75 -7.24 1.83 -9.27
C LEU A 75 -8.64 2.03 -8.67
N ARG A 76 -9.16 3.27 -8.65
CA ARG A 76 -10.43 3.62 -8.00
C ARG A 76 -11.57 2.70 -8.42
N GLU A 77 -11.75 2.51 -9.72
CA GLU A 77 -12.83 1.67 -10.25
C GLU A 77 -12.65 0.19 -9.90
N LYS A 78 -11.42 -0.31 -9.96
CA LYS A 78 -11.11 -1.70 -9.60
C LYS A 78 -11.36 -1.94 -8.11
N PHE A 79 -10.90 -1.03 -7.25
CA PHE A 79 -11.15 -1.07 -5.82
C PHE A 79 -12.62 -0.85 -5.46
N ARG A 80 -13.38 -0.09 -6.25
CA ARG A 80 -14.82 0.06 -6.08
C ARG A 80 -15.55 -1.27 -6.32
N LYS A 81 -15.18 -2.00 -7.39
CA LYS A 81 -15.75 -3.32 -7.70
C LYS A 81 -15.41 -4.35 -6.61
N MET A 82 -14.17 -4.40 -6.13
CA MET A 82 -13.74 -5.35 -5.09
C MET A 82 -14.47 -5.24 -3.75
N ARG A 83 -15.18 -4.14 -3.49
CA ARG A 83 -15.94 -3.94 -2.25
C ARG A 83 -17.25 -4.72 -2.20
N THR A 84 -17.70 -5.24 -3.34
CA THR A 84 -18.94 -6.01 -3.42
C THR A 84 -18.71 -7.43 -2.93
N ILE A 85 -19.76 -8.06 -2.40
CA ILE A 85 -19.69 -9.47 -2.00
C ILE A 85 -19.52 -10.37 -3.23
N ASN A 86 -20.13 -9.97 -4.35
CA ASN A 86 -20.10 -10.77 -5.58
C ASN A 86 -18.69 -10.99 -6.13
N GLU A 87 -17.82 -9.97 -6.02
CA GLU A 87 -16.44 -10.02 -6.51
C GLU A 87 -15.49 -10.80 -5.59
N THR A 88 -15.95 -11.24 -4.43
CA THR A 88 -15.15 -12.12 -3.54
C THR A 88 -15.07 -13.54 -4.10
N GLN A 89 -13.93 -14.22 -3.95
CA GLN A 89 -13.74 -15.63 -4.34
C GLN A 89 -14.37 -16.62 -3.34
N TYR A 90 -15.43 -16.24 -2.65
CA TYR A 90 -16.17 -17.16 -1.80
C TYR A 90 -17.07 -18.08 -2.62
N SER A 91 -17.33 -19.28 -2.10
CA SER A 91 -18.39 -20.14 -2.66
C SER A 91 -19.75 -19.45 -2.54
N GLU A 92 -20.68 -19.79 -3.43
CA GLU A 92 -22.04 -19.24 -3.40
C GLU A 92 -22.73 -19.51 -2.05
N GLU A 93 -22.48 -20.68 -1.44
CA GLU A 93 -22.96 -21.01 -0.09
C GLU A 93 -22.45 -20.02 0.97
N LEU A 94 -21.16 -19.67 0.93
CA LEU A 94 -20.57 -18.71 1.89
C LEU A 94 -21.11 -17.30 1.66
N LYS A 95 -21.32 -16.90 0.39
CA LYS A 95 -21.97 -15.61 0.06
C LYS A 95 -23.40 -15.57 0.61
N ASP A 96 -24.14 -16.67 0.53
CA ASP A 96 -25.52 -16.75 1.03
C ASP A 96 -25.59 -16.67 2.54
N VAL A 97 -24.70 -17.38 3.23
CA VAL A 97 -24.54 -17.27 4.68
C VAL A 97 -24.17 -15.85 5.09
N LEU A 98 -23.23 -15.22 4.37
CA LEU A 98 -22.82 -13.84 4.63
C LEU A 98 -23.99 -12.86 4.48
N ILE A 99 -24.74 -12.93 3.39
CA ILE A 99 -25.90 -12.07 3.15
C ILE A 99 -26.96 -12.28 4.23
N LYS A 100 -27.26 -13.53 4.60
CA LYS A 100 -28.22 -13.83 5.66
C LYS A 100 -27.80 -13.20 6.99
N ARG A 101 -26.51 -13.29 7.34
CA ARG A 101 -25.97 -12.67 8.57
C ARG A 101 -25.98 -11.16 8.50
N ILE A 102 -25.62 -10.56 7.37
CA ILE A 102 -25.70 -9.11 7.14
C ILE A 102 -27.13 -8.62 7.35
N LYS A 103 -28.12 -9.26 6.71
CA LYS A 103 -29.54 -8.93 6.90
C LYS A 103 -29.97 -9.02 8.36
N LYS A 104 -29.62 -10.12 9.05
CA LYS A 104 -29.92 -10.32 10.48
C LYS A 104 -29.31 -9.22 11.36
N VAL A 105 -28.00 -9.00 11.24
CA VAL A 105 -27.23 -8.10 12.12
C VAL A 105 -27.63 -6.65 11.92
N PHE A 106 -27.80 -6.22 10.66
CA PHE A 106 -28.13 -4.84 10.33
C PHE A 106 -29.63 -4.58 10.19
N LYS A 107 -30.48 -5.59 10.49
CA LYS A 107 -31.95 -5.52 10.38
C LYS A 107 -32.43 -5.02 9.01
N ILE A 108 -31.77 -5.47 7.94
CA ILE A 108 -32.08 -5.08 6.57
C ILE A 108 -33.23 -5.97 6.08
N ASN A 109 -34.44 -5.40 6.06
CA ASN A 109 -35.64 -6.06 5.57
C ASN A 109 -35.94 -5.64 4.13
N ASN A 110 -36.55 -6.53 3.35
CA ASN A 110 -37.08 -6.25 2.00
C ASN A 110 -36.06 -5.80 0.93
N VAL A 111 -34.75 -5.99 1.16
CA VAL A 111 -33.72 -5.76 0.13
C VAL A 111 -33.41 -7.06 -0.61
N ASP A 112 -33.40 -7.01 -1.93
CA ASP A 112 -33.06 -8.16 -2.78
C ASP A 112 -31.61 -8.64 -2.54
N LYS A 113 -31.41 -9.95 -2.62
CA LYS A 113 -30.09 -10.60 -2.54
C LYS A 113 -29.14 -10.03 -3.59
N ASN A 114 -29.59 -9.87 -4.84
CA ASN A 114 -28.75 -9.37 -5.92
C ASN A 114 -28.33 -7.92 -5.72
N GLN A 115 -29.18 -7.11 -5.09
CA GLN A 115 -28.83 -5.74 -4.73
C GLN A 115 -27.71 -5.73 -3.67
N LEU A 116 -27.83 -6.53 -2.61
CA LEU A 116 -26.79 -6.63 -1.57
C LEU A 116 -25.47 -7.23 -2.06
N LEU A 117 -25.53 -8.19 -2.98
CA LEU A 117 -24.34 -8.78 -3.59
C LEU A 117 -23.47 -7.73 -4.30
N ASN A 118 -24.11 -6.73 -4.91
CA ASN A 118 -23.47 -5.69 -5.72
C ASN A 118 -23.31 -4.35 -4.97
N ASP A 119 -23.77 -4.25 -3.73
CA ASP A 119 -23.62 -3.06 -2.91
C ASP A 119 -22.15 -2.91 -2.47
N ASN A 120 -21.51 -1.81 -2.87
CA ASN A 120 -20.13 -1.50 -2.54
C ASN A 120 -19.95 -0.77 -1.21
N LEU A 121 -21.06 -0.42 -0.54
CA LEU A 121 -21.06 0.22 0.78
C LEU A 121 -21.15 -0.79 1.92
N ILE A 122 -21.67 -2.00 1.65
CA ILE A 122 -21.89 -3.02 2.68
C ILE A 122 -20.60 -3.41 3.42
N ILE A 123 -19.46 -3.38 2.72
CA ILE A 123 -18.14 -3.61 3.32
C ILE A 123 -17.84 -2.64 4.46
N PHE A 124 -18.27 -1.38 4.37
CA PHE A 124 -18.01 -0.38 5.41
C PHE A 124 -18.85 -0.65 6.65
N SER A 125 -20.09 -1.10 6.48
CA SER A 125 -20.94 -1.57 7.57
C SER A 125 -20.32 -2.78 8.27
N CYS A 126 -19.85 -3.77 7.50
CA CYS A 126 -19.14 -4.93 8.02
C CYS A 126 -17.84 -4.54 8.75
N LEU A 127 -17.03 -3.64 8.16
CA LEU A 127 -15.80 -3.16 8.77
C LEU A 127 -16.07 -2.46 10.10
N ASN A 128 -17.08 -1.59 10.16
CA ASN A 128 -17.45 -0.88 11.38
C ASN A 128 -17.91 -1.87 12.47
N TYR A 129 -18.73 -2.86 12.08
CA TYR A 129 -19.14 -3.93 12.99
C TYR A 129 -17.94 -4.70 13.55
N VAL A 130 -17.01 -5.11 12.68
CA VAL A 130 -15.80 -5.83 13.08
C VAL A 130 -14.95 -4.96 14.02
N LYS A 131 -14.76 -3.67 13.72
CA LYS A 131 -14.05 -2.72 14.61
C LYS A 131 -14.62 -2.65 16.01
N ILE A 132 -15.94 -2.56 16.14
CA ILE A 132 -16.61 -2.45 17.44
C ILE A 132 -16.52 -3.77 18.23
N HIS A 133 -16.44 -4.92 17.56
CA HIS A 133 -16.55 -6.25 18.18
C HIS A 133 -15.24 -7.04 18.24
N THR A 134 -14.10 -6.41 17.97
CA THR A 134 -12.77 -7.05 18.04
C THR A 134 -11.81 -6.23 18.89
N ASN A 135 -10.74 -6.88 19.35
CA ASN A 135 -9.64 -6.22 20.04
C ASN A 135 -8.65 -5.59 19.04
N ASP A 136 -7.76 -4.75 19.57
CA ASP A 136 -6.76 -4.01 18.77
C ASP A 136 -5.83 -4.93 17.96
N GLU A 137 -5.43 -6.07 18.52
CA GLU A 137 -4.58 -7.05 17.81
C GLU A 137 -5.27 -7.64 16.57
N SER A 138 -6.57 -7.97 16.67
CA SER A 138 -7.33 -8.48 15.53
C SER A 138 -7.54 -7.39 14.48
N GLN A 139 -7.74 -6.14 14.91
CA GLN A 139 -7.80 -4.99 14.00
C GLN A 139 -6.49 -4.77 13.25
N GLU A 140 -5.36 -4.90 13.94
CA GLU A 140 -4.06 -4.79 13.33
C GLU A 140 -3.83 -5.88 12.28
N TYR A 141 -4.23 -7.12 12.57
CA TYR A 141 -4.15 -8.21 11.61
C TYR A 141 -4.96 -7.93 10.33
N ILE A 142 -6.19 -7.42 10.47
CA ILE A 142 -7.01 -7.03 9.33
C ILE A 142 -6.32 -5.92 8.55
N ASN A 143 -5.89 -4.84 9.22
CA ASN A 143 -5.33 -3.66 8.56
C ASN A 143 -3.96 -3.90 7.91
N ARG A 144 -3.22 -4.95 8.32
CA ARG A 144 -1.93 -5.34 7.76
C ARG A 144 -1.96 -5.43 6.23
N SER A 145 -2.98 -6.07 5.65
CA SER A 145 -3.09 -6.21 4.20
C SER A 145 -3.30 -4.85 3.52
N SER A 146 -4.04 -3.92 4.14
CA SER A 146 -4.18 -2.55 3.64
C SER A 146 -2.85 -1.78 3.69
N TYR A 147 -2.07 -1.94 4.76
CA TYR A 147 -0.76 -1.30 4.88
C TYR A 147 0.24 -1.87 3.87
N LEU A 148 0.28 -3.20 3.67
CA LEU A 148 1.13 -3.84 2.66
C LEU A 148 0.77 -3.40 1.23
N SER A 149 -0.53 -3.26 0.93
CA SER A 149 -0.98 -2.71 -0.35
C SER A 149 -0.44 -1.29 -0.56
N SER A 150 -0.53 -0.43 0.46
CA SER A 150 -0.04 0.96 0.40
C SER A 150 1.47 1.00 0.29
N PHE A 151 2.19 0.23 1.12
CA PHE A 151 3.65 0.13 1.10
C PHE A 151 4.17 -0.30 -0.28
N ALA A 152 3.55 -1.30 -0.91
CA ALA A 152 3.93 -1.72 -2.26
C ALA A 152 3.90 -0.54 -3.25
N THR A 153 2.88 0.32 -3.19
CA THR A 153 2.78 1.50 -4.08
C THR A 153 3.89 2.53 -3.85
N THR A 154 4.43 2.62 -2.64
CA THR A 154 5.52 3.55 -2.31
C THR A 154 6.86 3.16 -2.93
N LEU A 155 7.07 1.88 -3.27
CA LEU A 155 8.36 1.38 -3.74
C LEU A 155 8.69 1.73 -5.19
N ILE A 156 7.73 2.24 -5.96
CA ILE A 156 7.90 2.45 -7.41
C ILE A 156 9.02 3.44 -7.73
N ILE A 157 9.00 4.62 -7.10
CA ILE A 157 10.03 5.63 -7.31
C ILE A 157 11.39 5.15 -6.80
N PRO A 158 11.54 4.63 -5.56
CA PRO A 158 12.80 4.04 -5.09
C PRO A 158 13.37 2.98 -6.03
N ILE A 159 12.54 2.06 -6.55
CA ILE A 159 12.97 1.00 -7.47
C ILE A 159 13.43 1.61 -8.80
N ASN A 160 12.66 2.53 -9.39
CA ASN A 160 13.04 3.16 -10.66
C ASN A 160 14.31 4.01 -10.55
N LEU A 161 14.51 4.70 -9.42
CA LEU A 161 15.75 5.42 -9.13
C LEU A 161 16.93 4.44 -8.99
N GLY A 162 16.73 3.30 -8.32
CA GLY A 162 17.75 2.26 -8.22
C GLY A 162 18.15 1.69 -9.60
N ILE A 163 17.16 1.44 -10.47
CA ILE A 163 17.40 0.99 -11.85
C ILE A 163 18.16 2.05 -12.66
N LEU A 164 17.73 3.31 -12.60
CA LEU A 164 18.42 4.41 -13.28
C LEU A 164 19.87 4.54 -12.79
N ASN A 165 20.09 4.47 -11.48
CA ASN A 165 21.42 4.51 -10.88
C ASN A 165 22.31 3.39 -11.44
N LEU A 166 21.80 2.15 -11.53
CA LEU A 166 22.55 1.04 -12.14
C LEU A 166 22.84 1.28 -13.63
N LEU A 167 21.87 1.75 -14.41
CA LEU A 167 22.03 2.01 -15.83
C LEU A 167 23.12 3.06 -16.11
N LEU A 168 23.22 4.10 -15.27
CA LEU A 168 24.25 5.14 -15.40
C LEU A 168 25.67 4.59 -15.18
N HIS A 169 25.85 3.54 -14.37
CA HIS A 169 27.16 2.91 -14.18
C HIS A 169 27.64 2.14 -15.43
N PHE A 170 26.72 1.68 -16.29
CA PHE A 170 27.06 0.92 -17.50
C PHE A 170 27.52 1.80 -18.67
N LYS A 171 27.62 3.14 -18.49
CA LYS A 171 28.03 4.10 -19.54
C LYS A 171 27.26 3.93 -20.86
N LEU A 172 25.98 3.58 -20.78
CA LEU A 172 25.11 3.42 -21.94
C LEU A 172 24.81 4.78 -22.60
N SER A 173 24.40 4.76 -23.87
CA SER A 173 23.93 5.98 -24.54
C SER A 173 22.68 6.53 -23.84
N ALA A 174 22.50 7.86 -23.86
CA ALA A 174 21.35 8.51 -23.24
C ALA A 174 20.01 7.96 -23.76
N PHE A 175 19.92 7.68 -25.06
CA PHE A 175 18.73 7.08 -25.67
C PHE A 175 18.42 5.69 -25.10
N THR A 176 19.44 4.83 -24.96
CA THR A 176 19.29 3.50 -24.38
C THR A 176 18.84 3.57 -22.93
N ILE A 177 19.37 4.51 -22.15
CA ILE A 177 19.00 4.72 -20.74
C ILE A 177 17.53 5.13 -20.66
N ILE A 178 17.09 6.13 -21.44
CA ILE A 178 15.70 6.59 -21.45
C ILE A 178 14.75 5.45 -21.79
N LEU A 179 15.05 4.68 -22.84
CA LEU A 179 14.22 3.54 -23.23
C LEU A 179 14.13 2.49 -22.12
N ALA A 180 15.26 2.14 -21.50
CA ALA A 180 15.30 1.18 -20.40
C ALA A 180 14.55 1.68 -19.15
N VAL A 181 14.61 2.98 -18.84
CA VAL A 181 13.85 3.61 -17.75
C VAL A 181 12.35 3.56 -18.01
N ILE A 182 11.89 3.83 -19.24
CA ILE A 182 10.48 3.74 -19.60
C ILE A 182 9.97 2.30 -19.46
N ILE A 183 10.69 1.34 -20.03
CA ILE A 183 10.33 -0.08 -19.97
C ILE A 183 10.30 -0.57 -18.52
N SER A 184 11.34 -0.26 -17.74
CA SER A 184 11.39 -0.64 -16.32
C SER A 184 10.27 0.01 -15.51
N THR A 185 9.95 1.29 -15.74
CA THR A 185 8.84 1.97 -15.07
C THR A 185 7.51 1.26 -15.32
N ILE A 186 7.24 0.84 -16.56
CA ILE A 186 6.04 0.08 -16.91
C ILE A 186 6.02 -1.26 -16.19
N ILE A 187 7.13 -2.00 -16.20
CA ILE A 187 7.24 -3.31 -15.52
C ILE A 187 7.01 -3.16 -14.02
N VAL A 188 7.70 -2.22 -13.37
CA VAL A 188 7.58 -1.93 -11.94
C VAL A 188 6.14 -1.54 -11.60
N PHE A 189 5.50 -0.70 -12.44
CA PHE A 189 4.11 -0.32 -12.26
C PHE A 189 3.17 -1.54 -12.32
N LEU A 190 3.32 -2.42 -13.31
CA LEU A 190 2.49 -3.61 -13.49
C LEU A 190 2.64 -4.61 -12.32
N ILE A 191 3.88 -4.87 -11.89
CA ILE A 191 4.17 -5.76 -10.76
C ILE A 191 3.57 -5.17 -9.47
N THR A 192 3.83 -3.89 -9.21
CA THR A 192 3.32 -3.20 -8.02
C THR A 192 1.80 -3.16 -8.01
N ARG A 193 1.17 -2.90 -9.15
CA ARG A 193 -0.29 -2.96 -9.31
C ARG A 193 -0.84 -4.33 -8.94
N LYS A 194 -0.23 -5.42 -9.42
CA LYS A 194 -0.66 -6.78 -9.12
C LYS A 194 -0.57 -7.07 -7.61
N ILE A 195 0.55 -6.72 -6.99
CA ILE A 195 0.78 -6.87 -5.55
C ILE A 195 -0.25 -6.06 -4.74
N ALA A 196 -0.40 -4.78 -5.07
CA ALA A 196 -1.33 -3.87 -4.37
C ALA A 196 -2.78 -4.36 -4.47
N ILE A 197 -3.21 -4.84 -5.64
CA ILE A 197 -4.53 -5.43 -5.86
C ILE A 197 -4.72 -6.68 -5.00
N ASN A 198 -3.76 -7.60 -4.99
CA ASN A 198 -3.86 -8.84 -4.22
C ASN A 198 -4.01 -8.58 -2.72
N PHE A 199 -3.19 -7.69 -2.16
CA PHE A 199 -3.31 -7.31 -0.75
C PHE A 199 -4.61 -6.55 -0.45
N ARG A 200 -5.12 -5.76 -1.40
CA ARG A 200 -6.38 -5.05 -1.21
C ARG A 200 -7.58 -5.99 -1.19
N ASP A 201 -7.58 -6.99 -2.05
CA ASP A 201 -8.59 -8.05 -2.07
C ASP A 201 -8.56 -8.87 -0.77
N GLU A 202 -7.37 -9.27 -0.32
CA GLU A 202 -7.21 -9.98 0.97
C GLU A 202 -7.72 -9.17 2.16
N TRP A 203 -7.54 -7.85 2.13
CA TRP A 203 -8.12 -6.95 3.14
C TRP A 203 -9.65 -7.03 3.16
N PHE A 204 -10.30 -6.94 2.00
CA PHE A 204 -11.77 -7.01 1.91
C PHE A 204 -12.30 -8.38 2.36
N ARG A 205 -11.65 -9.47 1.96
CA ARG A 205 -11.99 -10.82 2.42
C ARG A 205 -11.83 -10.96 3.93
N SER A 206 -10.75 -10.45 4.48
CA SER A 206 -10.52 -10.51 5.93
C SER A 206 -11.65 -9.81 6.70
N ILE A 207 -12.17 -8.69 6.20
CA ILE A 207 -13.32 -8.00 6.80
C ILE A 207 -14.55 -8.91 6.80
N PHE A 208 -14.92 -9.49 5.65
CA PHE A 208 -16.11 -10.36 5.57
C PHE A 208 -15.97 -11.64 6.38
N ARG A 209 -14.79 -12.26 6.38
CA ARG A 209 -14.50 -13.45 7.20
C ARG A 209 -14.63 -13.15 8.68
N GLN A 210 -14.07 -12.04 9.16
CA GLN A 210 -14.17 -11.65 10.57
C GLN A 210 -15.60 -11.27 10.93
N PHE A 211 -16.31 -10.58 10.03
CA PHE A 211 -17.73 -10.31 10.22
C PHE A 211 -18.54 -11.61 10.40
N LEU A 212 -18.31 -12.63 9.56
CA LEU A 212 -18.93 -13.93 9.70
C LEU A 212 -18.65 -14.53 11.09
N ILE A 213 -17.39 -14.61 11.50
CA ILE A 213 -17.00 -15.23 12.77
C ILE A 213 -17.71 -14.55 13.96
N LEU A 214 -17.70 -13.22 13.98
CA LEU A 214 -18.24 -12.43 15.10
C LEU A 214 -19.77 -12.45 15.14
N SER A 215 -20.42 -12.36 13.98
CA SER A 215 -21.87 -12.42 13.87
C SER A 215 -22.46 -13.80 14.19
N ASN A 216 -21.64 -14.85 14.29
CA ASN A 216 -22.10 -16.17 14.73
C ASN A 216 -22.24 -16.28 16.26
N LYS A 217 -21.57 -15.41 17.03
CA LYS A 217 -21.61 -15.42 18.50
C LYS A 217 -22.86 -14.72 19.06
N LYS A 218 -23.77 -14.22 18.20
CA LYS A 218 -25.02 -13.51 18.54
C LYS A 218 -26.21 -14.04 17.73
#